data_AF-W9RIG4-F1
#
_entry.id   AF-W9RIG4-F1
#
_cell.length_a   1.000
_cell.length_b   1.000
_cell.length_c   1.000
_cell.angle_alpha   90.00
_cell.angle_beta   90.00
_cell.angle_gamma   90.00
#
_symmetry.space_group_name_H-M   'P 1'
#
loop_
_entity.id
_entity.type
_entity.pdbx_description
1 polymer ?
#
loop_
_entity_poly.entity_id
_entity_poly.type
_entity_poly.pdbx_seq_one_letter_code
_entity_poly.pdbx_strand_id
1 'polypeptide(L)'
;MGVLYSAGRDPIFFAHPNVDRMWSIWKTLDGRKRQDITDSDFLDAGFLFYDENARLVRVNIRDCLNTEALGYVYEKVELPWKDKKSTPYKHKSAEVGKPSSPEERKVDPPTKFPILLKGRKAVTAVVPRPKKARTKEEKDEEEEELVVYGIGFDTLKPVKFDVYVNNEYAPGPEYSEFAGSFANVPHKHKDCGGHRHMHKVSLKLVITELLDEIEADNDEQVKVTLAAPQNDYQVTIEGIRIELLS
;
A
#
# COMPACT_ATOMS: atom_id res chain seq x y z
N MET A 1 -7.81 -0.92 -20.96
CA MET A 1 -7.66 -1.08 -19.49
C MET A 1 -7.07 0.12 -18.73
N GLY A 2 -6.35 1.08 -19.34
CA GLY A 2 -5.61 2.12 -18.60
C GLY A 2 -6.39 3.31 -18.02
N VAL A 3 -7.72 3.36 -18.16
CA VAL A 3 -8.60 4.42 -17.62
C VAL A 3 -9.94 3.80 -17.24
N LEU A 4 -10.52 4.15 -16.08
CA LEU A 4 -11.69 3.47 -15.54
C LEU A 4 -12.95 3.57 -16.42
N TYR A 5 -13.23 4.72 -17.05
CA TYR A 5 -14.47 4.91 -17.81
C TYR A 5 -14.59 4.02 -19.06
N SER A 6 -13.47 3.51 -19.57
CA SER A 6 -13.41 2.67 -20.77
C SER A 6 -12.88 1.27 -20.49
N ALA A 7 -12.51 0.95 -19.24
CA ALA A 7 -11.88 -0.32 -18.89
C ALA A 7 -12.78 -1.52 -19.26
N GLY A 8 -14.06 -1.48 -18.89
CA GLY A 8 -15.03 -2.54 -19.20
C GLY A 8 -15.42 -2.71 -20.68
N ARG A 9 -14.87 -1.88 -21.59
CA ARG A 9 -15.06 -2.06 -23.05
C ARG A 9 -14.11 -3.11 -23.63
N ASP A 10 -13.06 -3.44 -22.89
CA ASP A 10 -12.12 -4.49 -23.24
C ASP A 10 -12.53 -5.78 -22.50
N PRO A 11 -12.85 -6.89 -23.20
CA PRO A 11 -13.27 -8.13 -22.54
C PRO A 11 -12.29 -8.66 -21.50
N ILE A 12 -10.99 -8.37 -21.63
CA ILE A 12 -9.99 -8.79 -20.65
C ILE A 12 -10.22 -8.16 -19.27
N PHE A 13 -10.98 -7.06 -19.20
CA PHE A 13 -11.41 -6.45 -17.94
C PHE A 13 -12.11 -7.43 -17.02
N PHE A 14 -12.89 -8.36 -17.58
CA PHE A 14 -13.65 -9.36 -16.84
C PHE A 14 -12.85 -10.64 -16.57
N ALA A 15 -11.64 -10.78 -17.14
CA ALA A 15 -10.67 -11.84 -16.82
C ALA A 15 -9.57 -11.37 -15.84
N HIS A 16 -9.28 -10.07 -15.81
CA HIS A 16 -8.52 -9.42 -14.74
C HIS A 16 -9.03 -9.65 -13.29
N PRO A 17 -10.32 -9.94 -13.01
CA PRO A 17 -10.85 -10.20 -11.67
C PRO A 17 -10.33 -11.48 -11.00
N ASN A 18 -9.15 -11.98 -11.35
CA ASN A 18 -8.32 -12.68 -10.38
C ASN A 18 -8.13 -11.85 -9.08
N VAL A 19 -8.44 -10.55 -9.11
CA VAL A 19 -8.69 -9.70 -7.92
C VAL A 19 -9.77 -10.27 -6.99
N ASP A 20 -10.90 -10.76 -7.50
CA ASP A 20 -11.95 -11.41 -6.67
C ASP A 20 -11.42 -12.70 -6.03
N ARG A 21 -10.66 -13.49 -6.81
CA ARG A 21 -9.92 -14.64 -6.28
C ARG A 21 -8.93 -14.26 -5.19
N MET A 22 -8.29 -13.09 -5.25
CA MET A 22 -7.36 -12.65 -4.20
C MET A 22 -8.07 -12.47 -2.86
N TRP A 23 -9.31 -11.98 -2.84
CA TRP A 23 -10.09 -11.89 -1.59
C TRP A 23 -10.33 -13.29 -1.00
N SER A 24 -10.76 -14.24 -1.82
CA SER A 24 -10.94 -15.63 -1.38
C SER A 24 -9.65 -16.23 -0.82
N ILE A 25 -8.50 -16.01 -1.49
CA ILE A 25 -7.19 -16.50 -1.02
C ILE A 25 -6.77 -15.81 0.26
N TRP A 26 -6.91 -14.49 0.36
CA TRP A 26 -6.48 -13.71 1.51
C TRP A 26 -7.09 -14.23 2.82
N LYS A 27 -8.37 -14.63 2.79
CA LYS A 27 -9.07 -15.25 3.94
C LYS A 27 -8.51 -16.63 4.35
N THR A 28 -7.77 -17.30 3.46
CA THR A 28 -7.16 -18.61 3.73
C THR A 28 -5.71 -18.54 4.20
N LEU A 29 -5.08 -17.36 4.13
CA LEU A 29 -3.70 -17.18 4.57
C LEU A 29 -3.62 -17.01 6.11
N ASP A 30 -2.56 -17.52 6.73
CA ASP A 30 -2.38 -17.55 8.19
C ASP A 30 -2.37 -16.16 8.85
N GLY A 31 -3.38 -15.81 9.63
CA GLY A 31 -3.40 -14.53 10.36
C GLY A 31 -4.76 -14.23 10.95
N ARG A 32 -4.80 -13.88 12.24
CA ARG A 32 -6.07 -13.66 12.98
C ARG A 32 -6.90 -12.50 12.44
N LYS A 33 -6.26 -11.52 11.79
CA LYS A 33 -6.88 -10.29 11.28
C LYS A 33 -7.46 -10.42 9.86
N ARG A 34 -7.26 -11.55 9.17
CA ARG A 34 -7.70 -11.74 7.79
C ARG A 34 -9.16 -12.19 7.70
N GLN A 35 -10.06 -11.33 8.17
CA GLN A 35 -11.50 -11.58 8.24
C GLN A 35 -12.29 -10.57 7.42
N ASP A 36 -13.51 -10.95 7.02
CA ASP A 36 -14.42 -10.02 6.36
C ASP A 36 -14.78 -8.85 7.29
N ILE A 37 -15.05 -7.68 6.71
CA ILE A 37 -15.44 -6.48 7.45
C ILE A 37 -16.83 -6.72 8.08
N THR A 38 -16.94 -6.51 9.39
CA THR A 38 -18.19 -6.72 10.16
C THR A 38 -19.00 -5.45 10.41
N ASP A 39 -18.50 -4.31 9.96
CA ASP A 39 -19.15 -3.00 10.12
C ASP A 39 -20.50 -2.98 9.39
N SER A 40 -21.56 -2.52 10.09
CA SER A 40 -22.92 -2.54 9.53
C SER A 40 -23.07 -1.60 8.35
N ASP A 41 -22.44 -0.43 8.36
CA ASP A 41 -22.56 0.53 7.27
C ASP A 41 -21.93 -0.03 5.99
N PHE A 42 -20.83 -0.78 6.13
CA PHE A 42 -20.26 -1.56 5.04
C PHE A 42 -21.19 -2.70 4.59
N LEU A 43 -21.65 -3.54 5.52
CA LEU A 43 -22.44 -4.73 5.20
C LEU A 43 -23.82 -4.43 4.60
N ASP A 44 -24.43 -3.32 5.00
CA ASP A 44 -25.73 -2.85 4.51
C ASP A 44 -25.61 -1.95 3.27
N ALA A 45 -24.40 -1.62 2.82
CA ALA A 45 -24.20 -0.90 1.57
C ALA A 45 -24.82 -1.69 0.41
N GLY A 46 -25.64 -1.00 -0.39
CA GLY A 46 -26.44 -1.61 -1.45
C GLY A 46 -26.09 -1.07 -2.84
N PHE A 47 -26.06 -1.96 -3.82
CA PHE A 47 -25.80 -1.66 -5.23
C PHE A 47 -26.94 -2.16 -6.11
N LEU A 48 -27.07 -1.59 -7.31
CA LEU A 48 -28.10 -1.96 -8.28
C LEU A 48 -27.44 -2.52 -9.55
N PHE A 49 -27.86 -3.71 -9.96
CA PHE A 49 -27.40 -4.38 -11.18
C PHE A 49 -28.59 -4.89 -11.99
N TYR A 50 -28.41 -5.04 -13.31
CA TYR A 50 -29.32 -5.81 -14.13
C TYR A 50 -28.92 -7.29 -14.08
N ASP A 51 -29.90 -8.16 -13.85
CA ASP A 51 -29.71 -9.61 -13.95
C ASP A 51 -29.76 -10.09 -15.42
N GLU A 52 -29.57 -11.39 -15.63
CA GLU A 52 -29.63 -12.03 -16.95
C GLU A 52 -31.01 -11.94 -17.63
N ASN A 53 -32.05 -11.59 -16.88
CA ASN A 53 -33.42 -11.39 -17.34
C ASN A 53 -33.76 -9.90 -17.53
N ALA A 54 -32.75 -9.03 -17.52
CA ALA A 54 -32.89 -7.57 -17.61
C ALA A 54 -33.77 -6.95 -16.51
N ARG A 55 -33.82 -7.58 -15.34
CA ARG A 55 -34.49 -7.04 -14.15
C ARG A 55 -33.49 -6.29 -13.29
N LEU A 56 -33.91 -5.14 -12.77
CA LEU A 56 -33.11 -4.36 -11.84
C LEU A 56 -33.18 -5.00 -10.45
N VAL A 57 -32.04 -5.44 -9.94
CA VAL A 57 -31.90 -6.12 -8.65
C VAL A 57 -31.02 -5.30 -7.73
N ARG A 58 -31.42 -5.19 -6.46
CA ARG A 58 -30.59 -4.63 -5.39
C ARG A 58 -29.83 -5.76 -4.70
N VAL A 59 -28.54 -5.57 -4.51
CA VAL A 59 -27.66 -6.49 -3.77
C VAL A 59 -26.97 -5.75 -2.64
N ASN A 60 -26.70 -6.43 -1.53
CA ASN A 60 -25.95 -5.88 -0.39
C ASN A 60 -24.59 -6.58 -0.26
N ILE A 61 -23.62 -5.90 0.36
CA ILE A 61 -22.27 -6.48 0.52
C ILE A 61 -22.30 -7.77 1.36
N ARG A 62 -23.13 -7.84 2.41
CA ARG A 62 -23.26 -9.05 3.23
C ARG A 62 -23.60 -10.32 2.44
N ASP A 63 -24.29 -10.19 1.32
CA ASP A 63 -24.76 -11.31 0.51
C ASP A 63 -23.68 -11.85 -0.45
N CYS A 64 -22.55 -11.15 -0.59
CA CYS A 64 -21.45 -11.55 -1.47
C CYS A 64 -20.16 -12.01 -0.75
N LEU A 65 -20.17 -12.10 0.58
CA LEU A 65 -18.99 -12.54 1.36
C LEU A 65 -18.64 -14.03 1.14
N ASN A 66 -19.63 -14.84 0.75
CA ASN A 66 -19.48 -16.26 0.48
C ASN A 66 -19.75 -16.58 -1.00
N THR A 67 -18.69 -16.87 -1.75
CA THR A 67 -18.78 -17.20 -3.19
C THR A 67 -19.52 -18.51 -3.45
N GLU A 68 -19.48 -19.48 -2.52
CA GLU A 68 -20.25 -20.73 -2.64
C GLU A 68 -21.76 -20.47 -2.61
N ALA A 69 -22.21 -19.53 -1.78
CA ALA A 69 -23.61 -19.11 -1.73
C ALA A 69 -24.05 -18.39 -3.01
N LEU A 70 -23.10 -17.74 -3.71
CA LEU A 70 -23.30 -17.17 -5.06
C LEU A 70 -23.22 -18.21 -6.18
N GLY A 71 -22.90 -19.47 -5.86
CA GLY A 71 -22.88 -20.58 -6.80
C GLY A 71 -21.59 -20.72 -7.61
N TYR A 72 -20.47 -20.14 -7.16
CA TYR A 72 -19.17 -20.31 -7.84
C TYR A 72 -18.00 -20.45 -6.86
N VAL A 73 -16.95 -21.13 -7.33
CA VAL A 73 -15.65 -21.22 -6.65
C VAL A 73 -14.51 -21.17 -7.66
N TYR A 74 -13.32 -20.80 -7.19
CA TYR A 74 -12.12 -20.83 -8.03
C TYR A 74 -11.44 -22.20 -7.97
N GLU A 75 -10.86 -22.60 -9.09
CA GLU A 75 -9.96 -23.75 -9.14
C GLU A 75 -8.78 -23.55 -8.18
N LYS A 76 -8.45 -24.61 -7.44
CA LYS A 76 -7.31 -24.63 -6.52
C LYS A 76 -6.04 -24.89 -7.32
N VAL A 77 -5.28 -23.82 -7.53
CA VAL A 77 -3.96 -23.85 -8.18
C VAL A 77 -2.87 -23.44 -7.19
N GLU A 78 -1.64 -23.87 -7.45
CA GLU A 78 -0.48 -23.49 -6.65
C GLU A 78 -0.32 -21.96 -6.54
N LEU A 79 0.13 -21.49 -5.37
CA LEU A 79 0.37 -20.07 -5.10
C LEU A 79 1.89 -19.82 -5.05
N PRO A 80 2.56 -19.61 -6.19
CA PRO A 80 4.02 -19.51 -6.25
C PRO A 80 4.60 -18.27 -5.56
N TRP A 81 3.76 -17.35 -5.11
CA TRP A 81 4.12 -16.14 -4.37
C TRP A 81 3.93 -16.27 -2.87
N LYS A 82 3.23 -17.31 -2.37
CA LYS A 82 2.84 -17.43 -0.96
C LYS A 82 4.06 -17.44 -0.01
N ASP A 83 5.09 -18.20 -0.38
CA ASP A 83 6.29 -18.37 0.43
C ASP A 83 7.49 -17.54 -0.10
N LYS A 84 7.25 -16.63 -1.05
CA LYS A 84 8.30 -15.76 -1.58
C LYS A 84 8.51 -14.59 -0.63
N LYS A 85 9.55 -14.69 0.20
CA LYS A 85 10.05 -13.56 1.00
C LYS A 85 11.03 -12.71 0.21
N SER A 86 10.98 -11.41 0.46
CA SER A 86 11.98 -10.47 -0.03
C SER A 86 13.31 -10.73 0.68
N THR A 87 14.40 -10.26 0.07
CA THR A 87 15.73 -10.32 0.68
C THR A 87 16.26 -8.92 0.94
N PRO A 88 16.94 -8.65 2.07
CA PRO A 88 17.54 -7.35 2.32
C PRO A 88 18.53 -6.95 1.23
N TYR A 89 18.50 -5.68 0.82
CA TYR A 89 19.40 -5.15 -0.20
C TYR A 89 20.82 -5.07 0.33
N LYS A 90 21.67 -6.00 -0.11
CA LYS A 90 23.11 -5.92 0.16
C LYS A 90 23.75 -4.96 -0.83
N HIS A 91 24.00 -3.72 -0.39
CA HIS A 91 24.84 -2.83 -1.17
C HIS A 91 26.22 -3.48 -1.33
N LYS A 92 26.73 -3.60 -2.57
CA LYS A 92 28.14 -3.94 -2.80
C LYS A 92 28.99 -2.75 -2.38
N SER A 93 29.22 -2.56 -1.09
CA SER A 93 30.25 -1.64 -0.63
C SER A 93 31.61 -2.31 -0.77
N ALA A 94 32.52 -1.56 -1.39
CA ALA A 94 33.92 -1.83 -1.55
C ALA A 94 34.58 -2.31 -0.24
N GLU A 95 35.60 -3.15 -0.41
CA GLU A 95 36.76 -3.34 0.46
C GLU A 95 36.66 -3.02 1.97
N VAL A 96 36.94 -4.10 2.73
CA VAL A 96 37.79 -4.12 3.93
C VAL A 96 37.13 -3.68 5.25
N GLY A 97 37.31 -4.55 6.24
CA GLY A 97 36.94 -4.31 7.62
C GLY A 97 37.45 -2.99 8.17
N LYS A 98 36.52 -2.22 8.70
CA LYS A 98 36.68 -1.43 9.92
C LYS A 98 35.38 -1.58 10.71
N PRO A 99 35.43 -1.85 12.02
CA PRO A 99 34.25 -1.69 12.86
C PRO A 99 33.85 -0.21 12.77
N SER A 100 32.62 0.04 12.37
CA SER A 100 32.02 1.37 12.44
C SER A 100 32.06 1.83 13.90
N SER A 101 33.04 2.68 14.21
CA SER A 101 33.07 3.49 15.42
C SER A 101 31.73 4.25 15.55
N PRO A 102 31.22 4.52 16.76
CA PRO A 102 29.99 5.28 16.96
C PRO A 102 30.22 6.76 16.61
N GLU A 103 30.41 7.05 15.33
CA GLU A 103 30.39 8.40 14.80
C GLU A 103 28.92 8.84 14.72
N GLU A 104 28.51 9.56 15.76
CA GLU A 104 27.48 10.59 15.76
C GLU A 104 26.43 10.45 14.64
N ARG A 105 25.32 9.76 14.95
CA ARG A 105 24.05 9.87 14.21
C ARG A 105 23.64 11.35 14.24
N LYS A 106 24.13 12.16 13.29
CA LYS A 106 23.60 13.50 13.04
C LYS A 106 22.13 13.30 12.77
N VAL A 107 21.29 13.77 13.69
CA VAL A 107 19.84 13.79 13.53
C VAL A 107 19.59 14.63 12.29
N ASP A 108 19.22 13.96 11.19
CA ASP A 108 18.81 14.65 9.97
C ASP A 108 17.67 15.61 10.37
N PRO A 109 17.70 16.88 9.94
CA PRO A 109 16.69 17.84 10.35
C PRO A 109 15.30 17.33 9.95
N PRO A 110 14.27 17.54 10.78
CA PRO A 110 12.93 17.07 10.48
C PRO A 110 12.47 17.61 9.13
N THR A 111 12.03 16.71 8.26
CA THR A 111 11.60 17.08 6.91
C THR A 111 10.40 18.03 7.00
N LYS A 112 10.51 19.18 6.35
CA LYS A 112 9.44 20.18 6.33
C LYS A 112 8.34 19.73 5.36
N PHE A 113 7.15 19.49 5.89
CA PHE A 113 5.96 19.23 5.11
C PHE A 113 5.19 20.53 4.80
N PRO A 114 4.42 20.61 3.70
CA PRO A 114 4.19 19.54 2.70
C PRO A 114 5.38 19.35 1.75
N ILE A 115 5.61 18.09 1.33
CA ILE A 115 6.65 17.73 0.36
C ILE A 115 6.03 17.70 -1.03
N LEU A 116 6.74 18.28 -2.01
CA LEU A 116 6.40 18.17 -3.43
C LEU A 116 7.31 17.13 -4.08
N LEU A 117 6.75 15.98 -4.44
CA LEU A 117 7.42 15.00 -5.29
C LEU A 117 7.28 15.45 -6.75
N LYS A 118 8.40 15.87 -7.34
CA LYS A 118 8.50 16.31 -8.73
C LYS A 118 9.77 15.79 -9.37
N GLY A 119 9.64 15.19 -10.56
CA GLY A 119 10.76 14.60 -11.29
C GLY A 119 11.30 13.34 -10.62
N ARG A 120 12.54 12.95 -10.96
CA ARG A 120 13.18 11.70 -10.49
C ARG A 120 13.92 11.84 -9.15
N LYS A 121 13.55 12.81 -8.32
CA LYS A 121 14.21 13.03 -7.03
C LYS A 121 13.51 12.21 -5.95
N ALA A 122 14.27 11.33 -5.31
CA ALA A 122 13.83 10.69 -4.08
C ALA A 122 13.85 11.71 -2.93
N VAL A 123 12.87 11.64 -2.03
CA VAL A 123 12.83 12.43 -0.82
C VAL A 123 12.83 11.50 0.38
N THR A 124 13.78 11.69 1.28
CA THR A 124 13.90 10.93 2.52
C THR A 124 13.35 11.76 3.68
N ALA A 125 12.56 11.13 4.53
CA ALA A 125 12.05 11.72 5.76
C ALA A 125 12.34 10.78 6.94
N VAL A 126 12.77 11.35 8.05
CA VAL A 126 12.96 10.60 9.30
C VAL A 126 11.64 10.56 10.05
N VAL A 127 11.16 9.36 10.35
CA VAL A 127 9.86 9.14 10.98
C VAL A 127 10.07 8.43 12.32
N PRO A 128 9.59 9.01 13.44
CA PRO A 128 9.67 8.35 14.74
C PRO A 128 8.72 7.16 14.82
N ARG A 129 9.17 6.10 15.49
CA ARG A 129 8.35 4.92 15.76
C ARG A 129 7.60 5.06 17.10
N PRO A 130 6.38 4.51 17.21
CA PRO A 130 5.59 4.59 18.43
C PRO A 130 6.15 3.72 19.56
N LYS A 131 6.73 2.55 19.25
CA LYS A 131 7.36 1.61 20.19
C LYS A 131 8.57 0.96 19.51
N LYS A 132 9.58 0.57 20.30
CA LYS A 132 10.79 -0.17 19.86
C LYS A 132 10.86 -1.54 20.50
N ALA A 133 11.58 -2.47 19.87
CA ALA A 133 11.90 -3.80 20.40
C ALA A 133 10.66 -4.54 20.92
N ARG A 134 9.63 -4.65 20.07
CA ARG A 134 8.35 -5.27 20.45
C ARG A 134 8.50 -6.79 20.52
N THR A 135 7.84 -7.39 21.49
CA THR A 135 7.74 -8.85 21.61
C THR A 135 6.92 -9.43 20.45
N LYS A 136 7.04 -10.74 20.22
CA LYS A 136 6.30 -11.41 19.15
C LYS A 136 4.78 -11.32 19.39
N GLU A 137 4.38 -11.43 20.64
CA GLU A 137 2.98 -11.32 21.08
C GLU A 137 2.41 -9.92 20.77
N GLU A 138 3.16 -8.85 21.07
CA GLU A 138 2.74 -7.48 20.75
C GLU A 138 2.66 -7.22 19.24
N LYS A 139 3.51 -7.86 18.44
CA LYS A 139 3.48 -7.76 16.97
C LYS A 139 2.29 -8.51 16.37
N ASP A 140 1.90 -9.63 16.97
CA ASP A 140 0.73 -10.40 16.55
C ASP A 140 -0.59 -9.69 16.93
N GLU A 141 -0.59 -8.88 18.00
CA GLU A 141 -1.74 -8.10 18.47
C GLU A 141 -1.84 -6.74 17.77
N GLU A 142 -0.75 -5.98 17.66
CA GLU A 142 -0.70 -4.65 17.04
C GLU A 142 0.25 -4.66 15.84
N GLU A 143 -0.23 -4.32 14.65
CA GLU A 143 0.63 -4.16 13.48
C GLU A 143 1.20 -2.73 13.42
N GLU A 144 2.47 -2.57 13.07
CA GLU A 144 3.03 -1.24 12.78
C GLU A 144 2.65 -0.84 11.35
N GLU A 145 1.85 0.21 11.22
CA GLU A 145 1.35 0.74 9.94
C GLU A 145 2.04 2.09 9.64
N LEU A 146 2.75 2.16 8.53
CA LEU A 146 3.26 3.39 7.95
C LEU A 146 2.14 4.08 7.15
N VAL A 147 1.77 5.29 7.58
CA VAL A 147 0.71 6.09 6.97
C VAL A 147 1.32 7.32 6.28
N VAL A 148 1.22 7.36 4.95
CA VAL A 148 1.51 8.55 4.14
C VAL A 148 0.19 9.25 3.87
N TYR A 149 -0.03 10.43 4.45
CA TYR A 149 -1.32 11.11 4.41
C TYR A 149 -1.28 12.45 3.66
N GLY A 150 -2.46 12.89 3.23
CA GLY A 150 -2.62 14.12 2.47
C GLY A 150 -1.98 14.05 1.08
N ILE A 151 -2.00 12.87 0.46
CA ILE A 151 -1.48 12.68 -0.90
C ILE A 151 -2.43 13.40 -1.86
N GLY A 152 -1.99 14.54 -2.38
CA GLY A 152 -2.69 15.35 -3.37
C GLY A 152 -2.06 15.20 -4.74
N PHE A 153 -2.87 14.94 -5.76
CA PHE A 153 -2.41 14.70 -7.13
C PHE A 153 -3.52 15.00 -8.15
N ASP A 154 -3.15 15.03 -9.42
CA ASP A 154 -4.09 15.16 -10.54
C ASP A 154 -4.70 13.81 -10.90
N THR A 155 -5.99 13.61 -10.62
CA THR A 155 -6.74 12.37 -10.85
C THR A 155 -6.87 11.99 -12.32
N LEU A 156 -6.64 12.94 -13.23
CA LEU A 156 -6.64 12.70 -14.68
C LEU A 156 -5.33 12.08 -15.18
N LYS A 157 -4.28 12.04 -14.35
CA LYS A 157 -2.97 11.51 -14.73
C LYS A 157 -2.69 10.20 -13.99
N PRO A 158 -1.96 9.28 -14.62
CA PRO A 158 -1.44 8.12 -13.91
C PRO A 158 -0.39 8.63 -12.94
N VAL A 159 -0.45 8.19 -11.69
CA VAL A 159 0.50 8.59 -10.65
C VAL A 159 1.03 7.33 -10.00
N LYS A 160 2.36 7.25 -9.86
CA LYS A 160 3.03 6.20 -9.10
C LYS A 160 4.22 6.77 -8.33
N PHE A 161 4.35 6.40 -7.07
CA PHE A 161 5.61 6.51 -6.33
C PHE A 161 5.78 5.30 -5.43
N ASP A 162 7.03 4.97 -5.18
CA ASP A 162 7.48 3.82 -4.42
C ASP A 162 7.98 4.29 -3.05
N VAL A 163 7.73 3.49 -2.02
CA VAL A 163 8.07 3.78 -0.63
C VAL A 163 9.09 2.76 -0.15
N TYR A 164 10.21 3.25 0.32
CA TYR A 164 11.30 2.45 0.88
C TYR A 164 11.53 2.82 2.34
N VAL A 165 11.95 1.84 3.14
CA VAL A 165 12.30 2.01 4.56
C VAL A 165 13.78 1.68 4.74
N ASN A 166 14.52 2.58 5.37
CA ASN A 166 15.96 2.52 5.61
C ASN A 166 16.83 2.33 4.35
N ASN A 167 16.34 2.74 3.17
CA ASN A 167 17.10 2.67 1.92
C ASN A 167 16.85 3.88 1.01
N GLU A 168 17.92 4.63 0.74
CA GLU A 168 17.87 5.85 -0.09
C GLU A 168 18.12 5.57 -1.58
N TYR A 169 18.58 4.35 -1.93
CA TYR A 169 18.96 3.97 -3.30
C TYR A 169 17.79 3.49 -4.15
N ALA A 170 16.62 3.26 -3.54
CA ALA A 170 15.42 2.75 -4.22
C ALA A 170 15.72 1.52 -5.12
N PRO A 171 16.23 0.42 -4.54
CA PRO A 171 16.85 -0.67 -5.31
C PRO A 171 15.87 -1.49 -6.14
N GLY A 172 14.56 -1.35 -5.91
CA GLY A 172 13.51 -2.07 -6.61
C GLY A 172 12.62 -2.88 -5.66
N PRO A 173 11.54 -3.48 -6.19
CA PRO A 173 10.53 -4.18 -5.41
C PRO A 173 10.95 -5.58 -4.91
N GLU A 174 12.08 -6.13 -5.38
CA GLU A 174 12.56 -7.45 -4.95
C GLU A 174 13.23 -7.47 -3.57
N TYR A 175 13.47 -6.29 -2.96
CA TYR A 175 14.21 -6.17 -1.71
C TYR A 175 13.30 -5.86 -0.50
N SER A 176 13.72 -6.30 0.69
CA SER A 176 12.95 -6.13 1.92
C SER A 176 12.69 -4.66 2.28
N GLU A 177 13.59 -3.75 1.90
CA GLU A 177 13.44 -2.33 2.14
C GLU A 177 12.30 -1.69 1.34
N PHE A 178 11.74 -2.37 0.33
CA PHE A 178 10.57 -1.92 -0.41
C PHE A 178 9.29 -2.19 0.39
N ALA A 179 8.66 -1.13 0.91
CA ALA A 179 7.43 -1.23 1.68
C ALA A 179 6.18 -1.29 0.79
N GLY A 180 6.23 -0.73 -0.42
CA GLY A 180 5.12 -0.74 -1.36
C GLY A 180 5.10 0.46 -2.30
N SER A 181 4.00 0.59 -3.04
CA SER A 181 3.79 1.69 -3.98
C SER A 181 2.41 2.31 -3.80
N PHE A 182 2.35 3.63 -3.94
CA PHE A 182 1.12 4.31 -4.29
C PHE A 182 0.95 4.27 -5.82
N ALA A 183 -0.23 3.89 -6.29
CA ALA A 183 -0.58 3.95 -7.70
C ALA A 183 -2.02 4.45 -7.91
N ASN A 184 -2.21 5.35 -8.86
CA ASN A 184 -3.51 5.85 -9.28
C ASN A 184 -3.75 5.56 -10.76
N VAL A 185 -4.92 4.98 -11.06
CA VAL A 185 -5.43 4.85 -12.42
C VAL A 185 -6.21 6.13 -12.76
N PRO A 186 -5.94 6.76 -13.91
CA PRO A 186 -6.70 7.93 -14.36
C PRO A 186 -8.20 7.69 -14.33
N HIS A 187 -8.94 8.66 -13.79
CA HIS A 187 -10.39 8.64 -13.81
C HIS A 187 -10.93 10.07 -13.82
N LYS A 188 -12.01 10.27 -14.58
CA LYS A 188 -12.67 11.56 -14.71
C LYS A 188 -13.81 11.64 -13.71
N HIS A 189 -13.68 12.49 -12.70
CA HIS A 189 -14.84 12.91 -11.91
C HIS A 189 -15.61 14.00 -12.67
N LYS A 190 -16.93 14.07 -12.47
CA LYS A 190 -17.71 15.24 -12.90
C LYS A 190 -17.29 16.41 -12.02
N ASP A 191 -16.99 17.56 -12.62
CA ASP A 191 -16.75 18.81 -11.89
C ASP A 191 -18.04 19.18 -11.14
N CYS A 192 -18.08 18.90 -9.84
CA CYS A 192 -19.15 19.38 -8.95
C CYS A 192 -18.89 20.86 -8.63
N GLY A 193 -19.16 21.74 -9.59
CA GLY A 193 -19.27 23.19 -9.40
C GLY A 193 -18.05 23.91 -8.81
N GLY A 194 -17.17 24.43 -9.67
CA GLY A 194 -16.25 25.54 -9.37
C GLY A 194 -15.10 25.30 -8.37
N HIS A 195 -15.20 24.29 -7.51
CA HIS A 195 -14.17 23.92 -6.55
C HIS A 195 -13.47 22.65 -7.06
N ARG A 196 -12.20 22.78 -7.49
CA ARG A 196 -11.32 21.62 -7.66
C ARG A 196 -11.16 20.96 -6.29
N HIS A 197 -12.00 19.96 -6.00
CA HIS A 197 -11.77 19.07 -4.88
C HIS A 197 -10.53 18.25 -5.22
N MET A 198 -9.37 18.70 -4.74
CA MET A 198 -8.14 17.93 -4.81
C MET A 198 -8.31 16.78 -3.82
N HIS A 199 -8.64 15.58 -4.33
CA HIS A 199 -8.79 14.39 -3.51
C HIS A 199 -7.50 14.16 -2.75
N LYS A 200 -7.56 14.27 -1.42
CA LYS A 200 -6.49 13.85 -0.55
C LYS A 200 -6.75 12.41 -0.16
N VAL A 201 -5.77 11.56 -0.42
CA VAL A 201 -5.83 10.15 -0.05
C VAL A 201 -4.69 9.84 0.92
N SER A 202 -4.79 8.69 1.56
CA SER A 202 -3.75 8.13 2.42
C SER A 202 -3.31 6.77 1.89
N LEU A 203 -1.99 6.54 1.87
CA LEU A 203 -1.42 5.22 1.67
C LEU A 203 -1.09 4.64 3.06
N LYS A 204 -1.47 3.39 3.27
CA LYS A 204 -1.24 2.63 4.49
C LYS A 204 -0.45 1.38 4.13
N LEU A 205 0.71 1.19 4.77
CA LEU A 205 1.61 0.06 4.53
C LEU A 205 1.95 -0.58 5.87
N VAL A 206 1.65 -1.86 6.04
CA VAL A 206 2.09 -2.61 7.22
C VAL A 206 3.58 -2.92 7.09
N ILE A 207 4.37 -2.51 8.08
CA ILE A 207 5.83 -2.59 8.07
C ILE A 207 6.38 -3.51 9.17
N THR A 208 5.54 -4.22 9.93
CA THR A 208 5.99 -5.11 11.02
C THR A 208 7.00 -6.15 10.53
N GLU A 209 6.64 -6.94 9.51
CA GLU A 209 7.55 -7.96 8.94
C GLU A 209 8.77 -7.32 8.28
N LEU A 210 8.57 -6.17 7.63
CA LEU A 210 9.66 -5.43 6.99
C LEU A 210 10.74 -5.05 8.00
N LEU A 211 10.35 -4.50 9.16
CA LEU A 211 11.28 -4.05 10.21
C LEU A 211 12.11 -5.20 10.78
N ASP A 212 11.53 -6.41 10.86
CA ASP A 212 12.22 -7.62 11.28
C ASP A 212 13.24 -8.08 10.24
N GLU A 213 12.90 -8.03 8.95
CA GLU A 213 13.79 -8.42 7.85
C GLU A 213 15.02 -7.51 7.72
N ILE A 214 14.85 -6.21 8.01
CA ILE A 214 15.94 -5.21 7.92
C ILE A 214 16.67 -5.00 9.26
N GLU A 215 16.35 -5.79 10.29
CA GLU A 215 16.92 -5.72 11.65
C GLU A 215 16.78 -4.33 12.31
N ALA A 216 15.73 -3.56 11.96
CA ALA A 216 15.51 -2.19 12.43
C ALA A 216 14.56 -2.10 13.65
N ASP A 217 14.18 -3.23 14.25
CA ASP A 217 13.20 -3.23 15.34
C ASP A 217 13.68 -2.50 16.61
N ASN A 218 14.99 -2.39 16.82
CA ASN A 218 15.57 -1.64 17.94
C ASN A 218 15.70 -0.13 17.68
N ASP A 219 15.51 0.34 16.45
CA ASP A 219 15.67 1.74 16.10
C ASP A 219 14.46 2.57 16.52
N GLU A 220 14.72 3.75 17.10
CA GLU A 220 13.69 4.70 17.55
C GLU A 220 13.04 5.47 16.38
N GLN A 221 13.76 5.56 15.26
CA GLN A 221 13.35 6.30 14.07
C GLN A 221 13.77 5.50 12.84
N VAL A 222 12.96 5.57 11.80
CA VAL A 222 13.26 4.96 10.50
C VAL A 222 13.31 6.02 9.41
N LYS A 223 14.16 5.79 8.41
CA LYS A 223 14.22 6.65 7.23
C LYS A 223 13.23 6.15 6.20
N VAL A 224 12.25 6.97 5.85
CA VAL A 224 11.27 6.65 4.79
C VAL A 224 11.66 7.42 3.54
N THR A 225 11.99 6.70 2.49
CA THR A 225 12.35 7.27 1.19
C THR A 225 11.21 7.10 0.21
N LEU A 226 10.73 8.22 -0.33
CA LEU A 226 9.71 8.29 -1.36
C LEU A 226 10.39 8.50 -2.71
N ALA A 227 10.31 7.51 -3.59
CA ALA A 227 10.92 7.55 -4.91
C ALA A 227 9.85 7.57 -6.00
N ALA A 228 9.88 8.56 -6.89
CA ALA A 228 9.03 8.58 -8.08
C ALA A 228 9.82 7.98 -9.26
N PRO A 229 9.58 6.71 -9.66
CA PRO A 229 10.36 6.03 -10.69
C PRO A 229 10.27 6.71 -12.06
N GLN A 230 9.14 7.38 -12.34
CA GLN A 230 8.95 8.23 -13.51
C GLN A 230 8.02 9.39 -13.11
N ASN A 231 8.28 10.61 -13.64
CA ASN A 231 7.28 11.47 -14.32
C ASN A 231 7.31 12.97 -14.00
N ASP A 232 6.74 13.69 -14.98
CA ASP A 232 6.34 15.09 -15.05
C ASP A 232 5.08 15.45 -14.23
N TYR A 233 4.54 14.53 -13.43
CA TYR A 233 3.42 14.83 -12.53
C TYR A 233 3.89 15.38 -11.19
N GLN A 234 3.01 16.14 -10.54
CA GLN A 234 3.24 16.74 -9.24
C GLN A 234 2.36 16.03 -8.21
N VAL A 235 3.01 15.50 -7.17
CA VAL A 235 2.33 14.90 -6.02
C VAL A 235 2.73 15.67 -4.78
N THR A 236 1.75 16.14 -4.02
CA THR A 236 1.96 16.80 -2.73
C THR A 236 1.69 15.81 -1.61
N ILE A 237 2.53 15.77 -0.60
CA ILE A 237 2.36 14.91 0.58
C ILE A 237 2.38 15.79 1.83
N GLU A 238 1.36 15.69 2.67
CA GLU A 238 1.21 16.53 3.86
C GLU A 238 1.93 15.96 5.09
N GLY A 239 2.16 14.65 5.13
CA GLY A 239 2.92 14.06 6.21
C GLY A 239 3.06 12.55 6.10
N ILE A 240 3.93 12.03 6.96
CA ILE A 240 4.21 10.61 7.12
C ILE A 240 4.26 10.33 8.62
N ARG A 241 3.60 9.26 9.08
CA ARG A 241 3.61 8.82 10.47
C ARG A 241 3.53 7.30 10.56
N ILE A 242 3.94 6.74 11.69
CA ILE A 242 3.79 5.31 12.00
C ILE A 242 2.80 5.19 13.15
N GLU A 243 1.80 4.33 12.98
CA GLU A 243 0.73 4.08 13.96
C GLU A 243 0.66 2.58 14.29
N LEU A 244 0.10 2.26 15.45
CA LEU A 244 -0.16 0.88 15.86
C LEU A 244 -1.62 0.55 15.52
N LEU A 245 -1.81 -0.48 14.69
CA LEU A 245 -3.10 -0.97 14.26
C LEU A 245 -3.46 -2.23 15.06
N SER A 246 -4.43 -2.13 15.96
CA SER A 246 -5.02 -3.28 16.66
C SER A 246 -5.91 -4.09 15.73
#